data_AF-A0A517ML93-F1
#
_entry.id   AF-A0A517ML93-F1
#
_cell.length_a   1.000
_cell.length_b   1.000
_cell.length_c   1.000
_cell.angle_alpha   90.00
_cell.angle_beta   90.00
_cell.angle_gamma   90.00
#
_symmetry.space_group_name_H-M   'P 1'
#
loop_
_entity.id
_entity.type
_entity.pdbx_description
1 polymer ?
#
loop_
_entity_poly.entity_id
_entity_poly.type
_entity_poly.pdbx_seq_one_letter_code
_entity_poly.pdbx_strand_id
1 'polypeptide(L)'
;MWKDGKTLEQVASDVLRSYLVRCHRIVAAEYPEVAGMTAEHSADYLMHLRETGRITIGLYNKDANRIGCKITINDGEDSPA
;
A
#
# COMPACT_ATOMS: atom_id res chain seq x y z
N MET A 1 -21.72 -5.23 -7.90
CA MET A 1 -20.82 -4.72 -8.96
C MET A 1 -20.91 -3.21 -8.97
N TRP A 2 -19.78 -2.51 -8.94
CA TRP A 2 -19.75 -1.05 -9.14
C TRP A 2 -19.84 -0.75 -10.65
N LYS A 3 -20.09 0.51 -11.02
CA LYS A 3 -20.56 0.94 -12.35
C LYS A 3 -19.75 0.45 -13.58
N ASP A 4 -18.54 -0.08 -13.38
CA ASP A 4 -17.63 -0.54 -14.44
C ASP A 4 -17.34 -2.06 -14.42
N GLY A 5 -18.16 -2.86 -13.75
CA GLY A 5 -17.97 -4.33 -13.67
C GLY A 5 -16.86 -4.78 -12.71
N LYS A 6 -16.16 -3.83 -12.07
CA LYS A 6 -15.14 -4.11 -11.05
C LYS A 6 -15.75 -4.57 -9.72
N THR A 7 -15.03 -5.45 -9.03
CA THR A 7 -15.30 -5.79 -7.63
C THR A 7 -14.88 -4.64 -6.72
N LEU A 8 -15.44 -4.59 -5.51
CA LEU A 8 -15.05 -3.58 -4.51
C LEU A 8 -13.54 -3.67 -4.19
N GLU A 9 -13.01 -4.89 -4.16
CA GLU A 9 -11.59 -5.15 -3.93
C GLU A 9 -10.71 -4.57 -5.03
N GLN A 10 -11.09 -4.72 -6.30
CA GLN A 10 -10.35 -4.12 -7.41
C GLN A 10 -10.35 -2.59 -7.34
N VAL A 11 -11.49 -1.98 -7.02
CA VAL A 11 -11.57 -0.53 -6.83
C VAL A 11 -10.70 -0.07 -5.66
N ALA A 12 -10.70 -0.81 -4.55
CA ALA A 12 -9.85 -0.49 -3.41
C ALA A 12 -8.36 -0.61 -3.75
N SER A 13 -7.96 -1.65 -4.49
CA SER A 13 -6.58 -1.83 -4.97
C SER A 13 -6.15 -0.70 -5.91
N ASP A 14 -7.01 -0.27 -6.83
CA ASP A 14 -6.72 0.86 -7.73
C ASP A 14 -6.52 2.17 -6.96
N VAL A 15 -7.38 2.45 -5.98
CA VAL A 15 -7.28 3.63 -5.12
C VAL A 15 -6.00 3.59 -4.29
N LEU A 16 -5.69 2.44 -3.69
CA LEU A 16 -4.47 2.26 -2.92
C LEU A 16 -3.23 2.47 -3.79
N ARG A 17 -3.16 1.84 -4.96
CA ARG A 17 -2.04 2.02 -5.90
C ARG A 17 -1.89 3.48 -6.31
N SER A 18 -3.00 4.16 -6.61
CA SER A 18 -2.98 5.59 -6.96
C SER A 18 -2.41 6.45 -5.83
N TYR A 19 -2.79 6.15 -4.58
CA TYR A 19 -2.22 6.81 -3.41
C TYR A 19 -0.72 6.55 -3.29
N LEU A 20 -0.27 5.30 -3.41
CA LEU A 20 1.15 4.93 -3.28
C LEU A 20 2.04 5.69 -4.27
N VAL A 21 1.58 5.85 -5.52
CA VAL A 21 2.28 6.64 -6.54
C VAL A 21 2.27 8.12 -6.19
N ARG A 22 1.09 8.72 -5.96
CA ARG A 22 0.95 10.17 -5.75
C ARG A 22 1.59 10.67 -4.46
N CYS A 23 1.66 9.81 -3.45
CA CYS A 23 2.18 10.11 -2.13
C CYS A 23 3.51 9.41 -1.85
N HIS A 24 4.30 9.09 -2.89
CA HIS A 24 5.56 8.35 -2.80
C HIS A 24 6.50 8.87 -1.70
N ARG A 25 6.65 10.20 -1.53
CA ARG A 25 7.49 10.76 -0.46
C ARG A 25 7.03 10.36 0.96
N ILE A 26 5.72 10.27 1.18
CA ILE A 26 5.15 9.83 2.47
C ILE A 26 5.39 8.33 2.65
N VAL A 27 5.17 7.56 1.58
CA VAL A 27 5.40 6.12 1.56
C VAL A 27 6.85 5.77 1.82
N ALA A 28 7.80 6.44 1.16
CA ALA A 28 9.23 6.24 1.34
C ALA A 28 9.74 6.67 2.73
N ALA A 29 9.04 7.57 3.41
CA ALA A 29 9.34 7.89 4.81
C ALA A 29 8.89 6.78 5.77
N GLU A 30 7.81 6.07 5.43
CA GLU A 30 7.28 4.94 6.22
C GLU A 30 8.00 3.63 5.89
N TYR A 31 8.40 3.42 4.64
CA TYR A 31 9.09 2.22 4.16
C TYR A 31 10.33 2.63 3.33
N PRO A 32 11.48 2.87 3.98
CA PRO A 32 12.65 3.45 3.32
C PRO A 32 13.24 2.65 2.16
N GLU A 33 13.00 1.34 2.07
CA GLU A 33 13.52 0.49 0.99
C GLU A 33 13.04 0.92 -0.40
N VAL A 34 11.89 1.61 -0.50
CA VAL A 34 11.38 2.13 -1.78
C VAL A 34 11.85 3.55 -2.12
N ALA A 35 12.66 4.18 -1.27
CA ALA A 35 13.10 5.56 -1.47
C ALA A 35 13.97 5.75 -2.74
N GLY A 36 14.71 4.71 -3.13
CA GLY A 36 15.51 4.70 -4.35
C GLY A 36 14.75 4.28 -5.62
N MET A 37 13.46 3.93 -5.50
CA MET A 37 12.62 3.49 -6.61
C MET A 37 11.84 4.65 -7.22
N THR A 38 11.42 4.51 -8.47
CA THR A 38 10.39 5.39 -9.04
C THR A 38 9.06 5.19 -8.32
N ALA A 39 8.18 6.19 -8.36
CA ALA A 39 6.90 6.14 -7.67
C ALA A 39 6.03 4.96 -8.14
N GLU A 40 6.03 4.69 -9.45
CA GLU A 40 5.29 3.58 -10.06
C GLU A 40 5.85 2.23 -9.60
N HIS A 41 7.17 2.05 -9.68
CA HIS A 41 7.81 0.79 -9.31
C HIS A 41 7.68 0.53 -7.80
N SER A 42 7.81 1.57 -6.98
CA SER A 42 7.54 1.52 -5.54
C SER A 42 6.11 1.05 -5.24
N ALA A 43 5.12 1.59 -5.94
CA ALA A 43 3.73 1.21 -5.74
C ALA A 43 3.49 -0.25 -6.13
N ASP A 44 3.99 -0.68 -7.30
CA ASP A 44 3.82 -2.06 -7.77
C ASP A 44 4.52 -3.07 -6.84
N TYR A 45 5.72 -2.73 -6.35
CA TYR A 45 6.44 -3.54 -5.37
C TYR A 45 5.67 -3.70 -4.05
N LEU A 46 5.13 -2.61 -3.49
CA LEU A 46 4.36 -2.66 -2.24
C LEU A 46 3.02 -3.37 -2.42
N MET A 47 2.37 -3.23 -3.57
CA MET A 47 1.16 -3.99 -3.90
C MET A 47 1.46 -5.50 -3.92
N HIS A 48 2.57 -5.90 -4.54
CA HIS A 48 2.99 -7.30 -4.55
C HIS A 48 3.30 -7.84 -3.15
N LEU A 49 4.01 -7.07 -2.30
CA LEU A 49 4.26 -7.48 -0.91
C LEU A 49 2.97 -7.64 -0.10
N ARG A 50 1.99 -6.76 -0.33
CA ARG A 50 0.67 -6.86 0.31
C ARG A 50 -0.09 -8.11 -0.15
N GLU A 51 -0.10 -8.37 -1.45
CA GLU A 51 -0.77 -9.55 -2.03
C GLU A 51 -0.16 -10.87 -1.57
N THR A 52 1.15 -10.89 -1.35
CA THR A 52 1.87 -12.06 -0.79
C THR A 52 1.79 -12.14 0.73
N GLY A 53 1.04 -11.25 1.38
CA GLY A 53 0.85 -11.24 2.84
C GLY A 53 2.08 -10.84 3.64
N ARG A 54 3.13 -10.32 3.00
CA ARG A 54 4.37 -9.88 3.66
C ARG A 54 4.20 -8.57 4.40
N ILE A 55 3.33 -7.71 3.92
CA ILE A 55 3.02 -6.44 4.57
C ILE A 55 1.52 -6.19 4.62
N THR A 56 1.11 -5.35 5.55
CA THR A 56 -0.20 -4.71 5.57
C THR A 56 -0.02 -3.21 5.35
N ILE A 57 -0.86 -2.62 4.48
CA ILE A 57 -0.84 -1.18 4.19
C ILE A 57 -2.14 -0.55 4.68
N GLY A 58 -2.03 0.37 5.63
CA GLY A 58 -3.14 1.14 6.18
C GLY A 58 -3.07 2.61 5.77
N LEU A 59 -4.20 3.14 5.29
CA LEU A 59 -4.38 4.57 5.05
C LEU A 59 -5.19 5.19 6.19
N TYR A 60 -4.79 6.36 6.67
CA TYR A 60 -5.48 7.05 7.77
C TYR A 60 -5.49 8.56 7.57
N ASN A 61 -6.46 9.26 8.16
CA ASN A 61 -6.46 10.72 8.20
C ASN A 61 -5.36 11.18 9.17
N LYS A 62 -4.27 11.75 8.63
CA LYS A 62 -3.17 12.29 9.44
C LYS A 62 -3.56 13.64 10.03
N ASP A 63 -4.24 14.46 9.24
CA ASP A 63 -4.84 15.72 9.65
C ASP A 63 -6.06 16.03 8.74
N ALA A 64 -6.68 17.20 8.92
CA ALA A 64 -7.88 17.59 8.17
C ALA A 64 -7.71 17.58 6.64
N ASN A 65 -6.48 17.66 6.12
CA ASN A 65 -6.19 17.78 4.70
C ASN A 65 -5.19 16.74 4.17
N ARG A 66 -4.71 15.81 5.00
CA ARG A 66 -3.67 14.85 4.62
C ARG A 66 -4.02 13.43 5.02
N ILE A 67 -3.85 12.52 4.06
CA ILE A 67 -3.90 11.08 4.27
C ILE A 67 -2.48 10.57 4.53
N GLY A 68 -2.27 9.95 5.68
CA GLY A 68 -1.07 9.23 6.05
C GLY A 68 -1.11 7.77 5.59
N CYS A 69 0.08 7.15 5.62
CA CYS A 69 0.29 5.74 5.31
C CYS A 69 0.99 5.09 6.49
N LYS A 70 0.58 3.87 6.84
CA LYS A 70 1.27 2.99 7.79
C LYS A 70 1.54 1.67 7.08
N ILE A 71 2.79 1.23 7.07
CA ILE A 71 3.18 -0.05 6.48
C ILE A 71 3.69 -0.92 7.62
N THR A 72 3.06 -2.08 7.80
CA THR A 72 3.42 -3.05 8.85
C THR A 72 3.97 -4.28 8.18
N ILE A 73 5.17 -4.71 8.58
CA ILE A 73 5.74 -5.97 8.15
C ILE A 73 5.06 -7.07 8.95
N ASN A 74 4.54 -8.07 8.23
CA ASN A 74 4.01 -9.25 8.86
C ASN A 74 5.22 -10.19 9.03
N ASP A 75 5.82 -10.17 10.22
CA ASP A 75 6.78 -11.22 10.59
C ASP A 75 6.02 -12.53 10.47
N GLY A 76 6.45 -13.39 9.54
CA GLY A 76 5.86 -14.72 9.44
C GLY A 76 6.06 -15.40 10.78
N GLU A 77 5.01 -15.49 11.60
CA GLU A 77 4.93 -16.56 12.56
C GLU A 77 4.95 -17.83 11.72
N ASP A 78 6.13 -18.46 11.65
CA ASP A 78 6.23 -19.91 11.60
C ASP A 78 5.30 -20.44 12.70
N SER A 79 4.03 -20.62 12.37
CA SER A 79 3.09 -21.35 13.20
C SER A 79 3.50 -22.82 13.09
N PRO A 80 4.01 -23.44 14.18
CA PRO A 80 4.19 -24.87 14.19
C PRO A 80 2.80 -25.51 14.21
N ALA A 81 2.50 -26.32 13.20
CA ALA A 81 1.50 -27.37 13.31
C ALA A 81 2.20 -28.70 13.60
#